data_AF-A0A8J7UUW1-F1
#
_entry.id   AF-A0A8J7UUW1-F1
#
_cell.length_a   1.000
_cell.length_b   1.000
_cell.length_c   1.000
_cell.angle_alpha   90.00
_cell.angle_beta   90.00
_cell.angle_gamma   90.00
#
_symmetry.space_group_name_H-M   'P 1'
#
loop_
_entity.id
_entity.type
_entity.pdbx_description
1 polymer ?
#
loop_
_entity_poly.entity_id
_entity_poly.type
_entity_poly.pdbx_seq_one_letter_code
_entity_poly.pdbx_strand_id
1 'polypeptide(L)'
;MLIFFALAAEVYGQNQPDNIAFEFKQIQKGDNSSDTLLGRAYYFDESLHLHVHHPVNQISYVDGGSMKVYYPYSNRGYHMSSDTPFDLPIVNSLIASLKDDYGLAAIGFKVRSNSTSGDTLITQWEHASGSENGVFEVYHSGNVIVKARFEAQSISLETELDGHKTIDGHAIPTKISTSHQNQRSSTHEKLYFDEISVNPDIPDSVRNFAFPENAEIETRQF
;
A
#
# COMPACT_ATOMS: atom_id res chain seq x y z
N MET A 1 34.12 -21.59 -14.69
CA MET A 1 33.72 -20.27 -15.23
C MET A 1 32.59 -20.52 -16.22
N LEU A 2 31.35 -20.41 -15.74
CA LEU A 2 30.14 -20.56 -16.54
C LEU A 2 29.32 -19.30 -16.31
N ILE A 3 29.22 -18.53 -17.39
CA ILE A 3 28.48 -17.27 -17.49
C ILE A 3 27.01 -17.65 -17.59
N PHE A 4 26.24 -17.35 -16.55
CA PHE A 4 24.78 -17.22 -16.61
C PHE A 4 24.45 -15.74 -16.38
N PHE A 5 24.62 -14.93 -17.42
CA PHE A 5 24.06 -13.59 -17.52
C PHE A 5 23.22 -13.56 -18.79
N ALA A 6 22.04 -12.95 -18.70
CA ALA A 6 20.99 -12.84 -19.71
C ALA A 6 20.09 -14.08 -19.85
N LEU A 7 18.99 -14.09 -19.10
CA LEU A 7 17.62 -14.43 -19.53
C LEU A 7 16.69 -14.44 -18.28
N ALA A 8 16.32 -13.25 -17.81
CA ALA A 8 15.13 -13.05 -16.96
C ALA A 8 14.53 -11.64 -17.17
N ALA A 9 14.76 -11.06 -18.36
CA ALA A 9 14.19 -9.77 -18.77
C ALA A 9 13.10 -9.93 -19.84
N GLU A 10 12.61 -11.16 -20.06
CA GLU A 10 11.47 -11.43 -20.91
C GLU A 10 10.42 -12.16 -20.05
N VAL A 11 9.19 -11.65 -20.11
CA VAL A 11 7.99 -12.00 -19.35
C VAL A 11 8.07 -11.54 -17.87
N TYR A 12 7.39 -10.50 -17.38
CA TYR A 12 6.00 -10.11 -17.60
C TYR A 12 5.81 -8.61 -17.35
N GLY A 13 5.31 -7.87 -18.34
CA GLY A 13 4.56 -6.64 -18.05
C GLY A 13 3.18 -7.06 -17.55
N GLN A 14 3.05 -7.36 -16.26
CA GLN A 14 1.73 -7.40 -15.63
C GLN A 14 1.25 -5.95 -15.59
N ASN A 15 0.35 -5.56 -16.50
CA ASN A 15 -0.30 -4.25 -16.41
C ASN A 15 -0.89 -4.13 -15.01
N GLN A 16 -0.49 -3.11 -14.25
CA GLN A 16 -1.07 -2.86 -12.93
C GLN A 16 -2.61 -2.93 -13.05
N PRO A 17 -3.31 -3.65 -12.17
CA PRO A 17 -4.76 -3.74 -12.26
C PRO A 17 -5.37 -2.34 -12.15
N ASP A 18 -6.34 -2.06 -13.02
CA ASP A 18 -7.04 -0.76 -13.07
C ASP A 18 -7.89 -0.59 -11.81
N ASN A 19 -8.56 -1.67 -11.40
CA ASN A 19 -9.41 -1.70 -10.22
C ASN A 19 -9.04 -2.88 -9.32
N ILE A 20 -9.13 -2.71 -8.00
CA ILE A 20 -9.02 -3.80 -7.03
C ILE A 20 -10.09 -3.62 -5.95
N ALA A 21 -10.77 -4.70 -5.58
CA ALA A 21 -11.61 -4.74 -4.40
C ALA A 21 -11.17 -5.85 -3.46
N PHE A 22 -11.24 -5.63 -2.14
CA PHE A 22 -10.87 -6.64 -1.15
C PHE A 22 -11.49 -6.34 0.21
N GLU A 23 -11.70 -7.39 1.00
CA GLU A 23 -11.90 -7.29 2.44
C GLU A 23 -10.52 -7.20 3.11
N PHE A 24 -10.40 -6.38 4.15
CA PHE A 24 -9.15 -6.21 4.89
C PHE A 24 -9.35 -6.33 6.40
N LYS A 25 -8.30 -6.82 7.04
CA LYS A 25 -8.09 -6.74 8.48
C LYS A 25 -6.74 -6.12 8.75
N GLN A 26 -6.73 -4.99 9.43
CA GLN A 26 -5.52 -4.34 9.92
C GLN A 26 -5.40 -4.57 11.43
N ILE A 27 -4.22 -4.94 11.88
CA ILE A 27 -3.86 -5.03 13.29
C ILE A 27 -2.64 -4.15 13.50
N GLN A 28 -2.80 -3.07 14.25
CA GLN A 28 -1.69 -2.21 14.66
C GLN A 28 -1.34 -2.54 16.11
N LYS A 29 -0.07 -2.85 16.37
CA LYS A 29 0.47 -3.08 17.71
C LYS A 29 1.45 -1.98 18.07
N GLY A 30 1.10 -1.22 19.10
CA GLY A 30 2.01 -0.35 19.82
C GLY A 30 2.55 -1.03 21.08
N ASP A 31 3.35 -0.31 21.85
CA ASP A 31 4.01 -0.85 23.05
C ASP A 31 3.03 -1.42 24.10
N ASN A 32 1.80 -0.89 24.16
CA ASN A 32 0.79 -1.28 25.15
C ASN A 32 -0.66 -1.40 24.61
N SER A 33 -0.85 -1.31 23.28
CA SER A 33 -2.18 -1.41 22.67
C SER A 33 -2.15 -2.26 21.39
N SER A 34 -3.27 -2.89 21.09
CA SER A 34 -3.51 -3.53 19.80
C SER A 34 -4.85 -3.03 19.29
N ASP A 35 -4.82 -2.29 18.18
CA ASP A 35 -6.01 -1.80 17.50
C ASP A 35 -6.28 -2.67 16.29
N THR A 36 -7.56 -2.99 16.05
CA THR A 36 -7.99 -3.80 14.91
C THR A 36 -9.00 -3.02 14.09
N LEU A 37 -8.73 -2.86 12.80
CA LEU A 37 -9.68 -2.32 11.82
C LEU A 37 -10.11 -3.44 10.88
N LEU A 38 -11.41 -3.50 10.59
CA LEU A 38 -11.99 -4.41 9.60
C LEU A 38 -12.83 -3.60 8.62
N GLY A 39 -12.72 -3.91 7.34
CA GLY A 39 -13.47 -3.21 6.32
C GLY A 39 -13.28 -3.77 4.93
N ARG A 40 -13.91 -3.10 3.97
CA ARG A 40 -13.77 -3.35 2.54
C ARG A 40 -13.12 -2.15 1.87
N ALA A 41 -12.26 -2.42 0.89
CA ALA A 41 -11.61 -1.40 0.09
C ALA A 41 -11.93 -1.56 -1.39
N TYR A 42 -11.99 -0.44 -2.10
CA TYR A 42 -12.03 -0.36 -3.55
C TYR A 42 -10.99 0.66 -4.00
N TYR A 43 -10.03 0.22 -4.81
CA TYR A 43 -9.08 1.06 -5.50
C TYR A 43 -9.46 1.13 -6.98
N PHE A 44 -9.56 2.33 -7.53
CA PHE A 44 -9.93 2.59 -8.92
C PHE A 44 -9.59 4.03 -9.29
N ASP A 45 -9.20 4.30 -10.54
CA ASP A 45 -8.90 5.67 -11.03
C ASP A 45 -7.97 6.47 -10.09
N GLU A 46 -6.94 5.81 -9.55
CA GLU A 46 -6.02 6.35 -8.53
C GLU A 46 -6.68 6.84 -7.22
N SER A 47 -7.97 6.57 -7.06
CA SER A 47 -8.79 6.85 -5.90
C SER A 47 -8.98 5.61 -5.03
N LEU A 48 -9.31 5.86 -3.76
CA LEU A 48 -9.52 4.82 -2.77
C LEU A 48 -10.80 5.08 -1.98
N HIS A 49 -11.71 4.11 -2.01
CA HIS A 49 -12.87 4.06 -1.14
C HIS A 49 -12.72 2.95 -0.11
N LEU A 50 -12.66 3.32 1.17
CA LEU A 50 -12.64 2.42 2.32
C LEU A 50 -13.98 2.46 3.04
N HIS A 51 -14.54 1.30 3.31
CA HIS A 51 -15.65 1.14 4.23
C HIS A 51 -15.21 0.31 5.44
N VAL A 52 -14.90 0.99 6.54
CA VAL A 52 -14.58 0.37 7.82
C VAL A 52 -15.89 0.04 8.52
N HIS A 53 -16.05 -1.22 8.94
CA HIS A 53 -17.21 -1.66 9.71
C HIS A 53 -16.86 -2.00 11.17
N HIS A 54 -15.57 -2.02 11.53
CA HIS A 54 -15.09 -2.18 12.90
C HIS A 54 -13.80 -1.36 13.15
N PRO A 55 -13.65 -0.66 14.29
CA PRO A 55 -14.58 -0.59 15.43
C PRO A 55 -15.73 0.40 15.23
N VAL A 56 -15.60 1.30 14.26
CA VAL A 56 -16.61 2.31 13.95
C VAL A 56 -17.01 2.16 12.49
N ASN A 57 -18.31 2.19 12.23
CA ASN A 57 -18.82 2.27 10.86
C ASN A 57 -18.41 3.63 10.27
N GLN A 58 -17.47 3.61 9.34
CA GLN A 58 -16.87 4.80 8.75
C GLN A 58 -16.61 4.53 7.26
N ILE A 59 -16.92 5.52 6.43
CA ILE A 59 -16.59 5.51 5.01
C ILE A 59 -15.53 6.58 4.78
N SER A 60 -14.42 6.22 4.15
CA SER A 60 -13.40 7.16 3.71
C SER A 60 -13.26 7.08 2.19
N TYR A 61 -13.24 8.23 1.53
CA TYR A 61 -12.95 8.34 0.10
C TYR A 61 -11.77 9.28 -0.08
N VAL A 62 -10.71 8.81 -0.74
CA VAL A 62 -9.49 9.57 -1.01
C VAL A 62 -9.26 9.64 -2.51
N ASP A 63 -9.03 10.85 -2.99
CA ASP A 63 -8.75 11.18 -4.38
C ASP A 63 -7.73 12.32 -4.40
N GLY A 64 -6.46 11.96 -4.63
CA GLY A 64 -5.32 12.87 -4.56
C GLY A 64 -5.27 13.65 -3.24
N GLY A 65 -5.29 14.97 -3.35
CA GLY A 65 -5.30 15.91 -2.22
C GLY A 65 -6.66 16.08 -1.54
N SER A 66 -7.68 15.30 -1.90
CA SER A 66 -9.01 15.36 -1.28
C SER A 66 -9.34 14.09 -0.52
N MET A 67 -9.85 14.26 0.70
CA MET A 67 -10.33 13.16 1.53
C MET A 67 -11.70 13.50 2.11
N LYS A 68 -12.66 12.60 1.92
CA LYS A 68 -13.97 12.64 2.57
C LYS A 68 -14.01 11.52 3.61
N VAL A 69 -14.44 11.82 4.82
CA VAL A 69 -14.70 10.82 5.87
C VAL A 69 -16.13 10.99 6.35
N TYR A 70 -16.93 9.95 6.32
CA TYR A 70 -18.32 9.96 6.75
C TYR A 70 -18.57 8.91 7.83
N TYR A 71 -19.29 9.31 8.87
CA TYR A 71 -19.73 8.49 9.99
C TYR A 71 -21.26 8.32 9.93
N PRO A 72 -21.79 7.23 9.35
CA PRO A 72 -23.21 7.05 9.15
C PRO A 72 -24.04 7.13 10.44
N TYR A 73 -23.52 6.61 11.56
CA TYR A 73 -24.27 6.59 12.83
C TYR A 73 -24.54 7.97 13.41
N SER A 74 -23.59 8.89 13.30
CA SER A 74 -23.75 10.28 13.77
C SER A 74 -24.24 11.21 12.68
N ASN A 75 -24.37 10.72 11.44
CA ASN A 75 -24.66 11.51 10.24
C ASN A 75 -23.72 12.72 10.08
N ARG A 76 -22.44 12.50 10.36
CA ARG A 76 -21.39 13.53 10.31
C ARG A 76 -20.35 13.20 9.27
N GLY A 77 -19.93 14.22 8.52
CA GLY A 77 -18.91 14.13 7.50
C GLY A 77 -17.81 15.17 7.68
N TYR A 78 -16.62 14.81 7.23
CA TYR A 78 -15.46 15.68 7.19
C TYR A 78 -14.94 15.70 5.75
N HIS A 79 -14.82 16.88 5.17
CA HIS A 79 -14.15 17.08 3.90
C HIS A 79 -12.83 17.78 4.14
N MET A 80 -11.74 17.10 3.80
CA MET A 80 -10.38 17.57 4.00
C MET A 80 -9.73 17.74 2.64
N SER A 81 -9.03 18.86 2.47
CA SER A 81 -8.24 19.14 1.28
C SER A 81 -6.82 19.50 1.68
N SER A 82 -5.86 19.05 0.89
CA SER A 82 -4.44 19.40 1.03
C SER A 82 -3.80 19.59 -0.34
N ASP A 83 -2.76 20.41 -0.39
CA ASP A 83 -1.93 20.58 -1.58
C ASP A 83 -1.10 19.30 -1.88
N THR A 84 -0.95 18.43 -0.89
CA THR A 84 -0.27 17.13 -1.03
C THR A 84 -1.28 15.99 -0.97
N PRO A 85 -1.09 14.91 -1.77
CA PRO A 85 -1.95 13.74 -1.69
C PRO A 85 -1.99 13.11 -0.29
N PHE A 86 -3.15 12.61 0.12
CA PHE A 86 -3.26 11.86 1.36
C PHE A 86 -2.63 10.47 1.23
N ASP A 87 -1.78 10.10 2.18
CA ASP A 87 -1.18 8.78 2.26
C ASP A 87 -2.04 7.85 3.14
N LEU A 88 -2.52 6.75 2.56
CA LEU A 88 -3.21 5.68 3.28
C LEU A 88 -2.36 4.41 3.25
N PRO A 89 -1.58 4.13 4.31
CA PRO A 89 -0.56 3.07 4.33
C PRO A 89 -1.08 1.67 3.97
N ILE A 90 -2.33 1.37 4.34
CA ILE A 90 -3.00 0.08 4.13
C ILE A 90 -2.99 -0.33 2.66
N VAL A 91 -3.34 0.62 1.79
CA VAL A 91 -3.53 0.36 0.36
C VAL A 91 -2.26 0.63 -0.41
N ASN A 92 -1.47 1.62 0.01
CA ASN A 92 -0.22 1.94 -0.65
C ASN A 92 0.77 0.76 -0.61
N SER A 93 0.82 0.01 0.49
CA SER A 93 1.68 -1.19 0.58
C SER A 93 1.23 -2.30 -0.39
N LEU A 94 -0.08 -2.51 -0.53
CA LEU A 94 -0.63 -3.49 -1.47
C LEU A 94 -0.38 -3.04 -2.92
N ILE A 95 -0.74 -1.80 -3.27
CA ILE A 95 -0.56 -1.28 -4.64
C ILE A 95 0.92 -1.23 -5.02
N ALA A 96 1.81 -0.84 -4.11
CA ALA A 96 3.26 -0.87 -4.34
C ALA A 96 3.75 -2.28 -4.63
N SER A 97 3.25 -3.30 -3.92
CA SER A 97 3.65 -4.70 -4.14
C SER A 97 3.34 -5.26 -5.52
N LEU A 98 2.39 -4.64 -6.23
CA LEU A 98 1.99 -5.03 -7.58
C LEU A 98 2.89 -4.42 -8.66
N LYS A 99 3.80 -3.52 -8.28
CA LYS A 99 4.79 -2.91 -9.17
C LYS A 99 6.12 -3.62 -9.00
N ASP A 100 6.76 -3.99 -10.10
CA ASP A 100 8.03 -4.74 -10.07
C ASP A 100 9.13 -4.02 -9.27
N ASP A 101 9.13 -2.69 -9.29
CA ASP A 101 10.07 -1.82 -8.60
C ASP A 101 9.55 -1.29 -7.26
N TYR A 102 8.43 -1.81 -6.77
CA TYR A 102 7.71 -1.32 -5.60
C TYR A 102 7.27 0.16 -5.72
N GLY A 103 7.18 0.70 -6.95
CA GLY A 103 6.86 2.11 -7.23
C GLY A 103 8.02 3.09 -7.01
N LEU A 104 9.23 2.60 -6.76
CA LEU A 104 10.39 3.43 -6.39
C LEU A 104 10.85 4.34 -7.54
N ALA A 105 10.81 3.89 -8.80
CA ALA A 105 11.25 4.71 -9.92
C ALA A 105 10.37 5.95 -10.10
N ALA A 106 9.05 5.83 -9.85
CA ALA A 106 8.10 6.93 -9.95
C ALA A 106 8.40 8.07 -8.96
N ILE A 107 9.03 7.75 -7.83
CA ILE A 107 9.40 8.72 -6.78
C ILE A 107 10.89 9.09 -6.81
N GLY A 108 11.58 8.86 -7.94
CA GLY A 108 12.94 9.37 -8.17
C GLY A 108 14.09 8.50 -7.65
N PHE A 109 13.80 7.27 -7.22
CA PHE A 109 14.84 6.29 -6.92
C PHE A 109 15.37 5.64 -8.20
N LYS A 110 16.64 5.22 -8.15
CA LYS A 110 17.31 4.50 -9.22
C LYS A 110 17.99 3.26 -8.67
N VAL A 111 18.04 2.21 -9.49
CA VAL A 111 18.79 1.00 -9.16
C VAL A 111 20.26 1.36 -9.00
N ARG A 112 20.79 1.07 -7.81
CA ARG A 112 22.20 1.20 -7.45
C ARG A 112 22.96 -0.09 -7.72
N SER A 113 22.39 -1.22 -7.28
CA SER A 113 23.02 -2.52 -7.41
C SER A 113 21.99 -3.64 -7.38
N ASN A 114 22.39 -4.81 -7.88
CA ASN A 114 21.64 -6.06 -7.75
C ASN A 114 22.56 -7.11 -7.14
N SER A 115 22.01 -7.95 -6.28
CA SER A 115 22.71 -9.10 -5.72
C SER A 115 21.74 -10.27 -5.55
N THR A 116 22.27 -11.48 -5.39
CA THR A 116 21.46 -12.68 -5.20
C THR A 116 21.89 -13.40 -3.93
N SER A 117 20.91 -13.84 -3.13
CA SER A 117 21.14 -14.64 -1.93
C SER A 117 20.21 -15.86 -1.97
N GLY A 118 20.77 -17.04 -2.25
CA GLY A 118 19.97 -18.23 -2.57
C GLY A 118 19.06 -17.97 -3.77
N ASP A 119 17.76 -18.20 -3.60
CA ASP A 119 16.73 -18.00 -4.63
C ASP A 119 16.10 -16.59 -4.59
N THR A 120 16.71 -15.65 -3.85
CA THR A 120 16.21 -14.28 -3.70
C THR A 120 17.09 -13.30 -4.46
N LEU A 121 16.49 -12.52 -5.36
CA LEU A 121 17.10 -11.33 -5.97
C LEU A 121 16.90 -10.15 -5.02
N ILE A 122 17.95 -9.40 -4.76
CA ILE A 122 17.95 -8.21 -3.92
C ILE A 122 18.37 -7.03 -4.79
N THR A 123 17.47 -6.10 -5.02
CA THR A 123 17.73 -4.85 -5.75
C THR A 123 17.85 -3.71 -4.77
N GLN A 124 19.01 -3.05 -4.77
CA GLN A 124 19.27 -1.85 -4.00
C GLN A 124 18.96 -0.60 -4.82
N TRP A 125 18.28 0.34 -4.21
CA TRP A 125 17.85 1.60 -4.78
C TRP A 125 18.35 2.78 -3.96
N GLU A 126 18.72 3.85 -4.64
CA GLU A 126 19.11 5.12 -4.02
C GLU A 126 18.39 6.29 -4.70
N HIS A 127 18.11 7.33 -3.93
CA HIS A 127 17.44 8.52 -4.47
C HIS A 127 18.42 9.32 -5.35
N ALA A 128 17.95 9.79 -6.51
CA ALA A 128 18.82 10.44 -7.51
C ALA A 128 19.50 11.74 -7.02
N SER A 129 18.99 12.38 -5.96
CA SER A 129 19.58 13.59 -5.37
C SER A 129 20.73 13.31 -4.38
N GLY A 130 21.10 12.05 -4.14
CA GLY A 130 22.28 11.66 -3.36
C GLY A 130 21.99 10.90 -2.06
N SER A 131 23.07 10.45 -1.42
CA SER A 131 23.12 9.42 -0.36
C SER A 131 22.60 9.82 1.03
N GLU A 132 22.15 11.07 1.22
CA GLU A 132 21.59 11.51 2.52
C GLU A 132 20.15 11.03 2.76
N ASN A 133 19.51 10.43 1.74
CA ASN A 133 18.08 10.08 1.74
C ASN A 133 17.76 8.59 2.01
N GLY A 134 18.74 7.82 2.50
CA GLY A 134 18.56 6.40 2.81
C GLY A 134 18.71 5.46 1.61
N VAL A 135 18.73 4.15 1.89
CA VAL A 135 18.83 3.06 0.91
C VAL A 135 17.55 2.23 0.97
N PHE A 136 16.98 1.94 -0.19
CA PHE A 136 15.85 1.03 -0.33
C PHE A 136 16.35 -0.31 -0.87
N GLU A 137 15.82 -1.41 -0.36
CA GLU A 137 16.07 -2.77 -0.83
C GLU A 137 14.73 -3.43 -1.14
N VAL A 138 14.62 -4.01 -2.33
CA VAL A 138 13.46 -4.82 -2.74
C VAL A 138 13.96 -6.24 -2.96
N TYR A 139 13.26 -7.20 -2.36
CA TYR A 139 13.61 -8.60 -2.36
C TYR A 139 12.57 -9.38 -3.16
N HIS A 140 13.00 -10.00 -4.24
CA HIS A 140 12.15 -10.83 -5.10
C HIS A 140 12.48 -12.30 -4.91
N SER A 141 11.45 -13.12 -4.73
CA SER A 141 11.56 -14.58 -4.79
C SER A 141 10.77 -15.06 -6.01
N GLY A 142 11.48 -15.59 -7.01
CA GLY A 142 10.89 -15.81 -8.32
C GLY A 142 10.41 -14.48 -8.94
N ASN A 143 9.11 -14.38 -9.20
CA ASN A 143 8.47 -13.22 -9.83
C ASN A 143 7.65 -12.34 -8.86
N VAL A 144 7.79 -12.52 -7.55
CA VAL A 144 7.02 -11.76 -6.55
C VAL A 144 7.94 -11.03 -5.58
N ILE A 145 7.53 -9.85 -5.13
CA ILE A 145 8.20 -9.14 -4.05
C ILE A 145 7.79 -9.80 -2.74
N VAL A 146 8.77 -10.27 -1.96
CA VAL A 146 8.54 -10.91 -0.65
C VAL A 146 8.93 -10.00 0.51
N LYS A 147 9.78 -9.00 0.25
CA LYS A 147 10.23 -8.05 1.26
C LYS A 147 10.67 -6.74 0.62
N ALA A 148 10.42 -5.65 1.33
CA ALA A 148 10.88 -4.32 1.00
C ALA A 148 11.45 -3.67 2.27
N ARG A 149 12.63 -3.05 2.19
CA ARG A 149 13.29 -2.43 3.33
C ARG A 149 13.80 -1.05 2.97
N PHE A 150 13.58 -0.08 3.83
CA PHE A 150 14.18 1.25 3.75
C PHE A 150 14.97 1.53 5.02
N GLU A 151 16.20 2.00 4.84
CA GLU A 151 17.08 2.38 5.94
C GLU A 151 17.63 3.78 5.70
N ALA A 152 17.36 4.69 6.64
CA ALA A 152 17.93 6.02 6.71
C ALA A 152 18.50 6.27 8.12
N GLN A 153 19.19 7.40 8.33
CA GLN A 153 19.94 7.67 9.59
C GLN A 153 19.13 7.47 10.88
N SER A 154 17.82 7.70 10.86
CA SER A 154 16.96 7.68 12.05
C SER A 154 15.68 6.86 11.87
N ILE A 155 15.51 6.23 10.71
CA ILE A 155 14.28 5.52 10.31
C ILE A 155 14.68 4.21 9.64
N SER A 156 14.12 3.11 10.13
CA SER A 156 14.11 1.82 9.47
C SER A 156 12.66 1.41 9.24
N LEU A 157 12.34 1.05 8.00
CA LEU A 157 11.05 0.52 7.60
C LEU A 157 11.29 -0.84 6.95
N GLU A 158 10.60 -1.85 7.41
CA GLU A 158 10.63 -3.19 6.82
C GLU A 158 9.20 -3.63 6.55
N THR A 159 8.96 -4.10 5.34
CA THR A 159 7.68 -4.65 4.89
C THR A 159 7.91 -6.07 4.38
N GLU A 160 7.22 -7.04 4.96
CA GLU A 160 7.20 -8.43 4.52
C GLU A 160 5.87 -8.74 3.85
N LEU A 161 5.92 -9.43 2.71
CA LEU A 161 4.76 -9.78 1.90
C LEU A 161 4.66 -11.30 1.78
N ASP A 162 3.52 -11.84 2.18
CA ASP A 162 3.34 -13.26 2.45
C ASP A 162 1.99 -13.77 1.92
N GLY A 163 1.89 -15.08 1.74
CA GLY A 163 0.68 -15.76 1.29
C GLY A 163 0.22 -15.31 -0.09
N HIS A 164 1.14 -15.11 -1.03
CA HIS A 164 0.82 -14.71 -2.39
C HIS A 164 -0.18 -15.67 -3.05
N LYS A 165 -1.23 -15.12 -3.65
CA LYS A 165 -2.19 -15.83 -4.49
C LYS A 165 -2.16 -15.26 -5.90
N THR A 166 -2.28 -16.12 -6.91
CA THR A 166 -2.46 -15.69 -8.30
C THR A 166 -3.94 -15.43 -8.56
N ILE A 167 -4.29 -14.18 -8.89
CA ILE A 167 -5.66 -13.72 -9.17
C ILE A 167 -5.60 -12.93 -10.48
N ASP A 168 -6.31 -13.38 -11.51
CA ASP A 168 -6.31 -12.79 -12.85
C ASP A 168 -4.92 -12.49 -13.42
N GLY A 169 -3.96 -13.38 -13.16
CA GLY A 169 -2.57 -13.25 -13.61
C GLY A 169 -1.65 -12.51 -12.64
N HIS A 170 -2.19 -11.75 -11.69
CA HIS A 170 -1.42 -11.00 -10.70
C HIS A 170 -1.08 -11.85 -9.49
N ALA A 171 0.16 -11.78 -9.02
CA ALA A 171 0.55 -12.38 -7.75
C ALA A 171 0.33 -11.36 -6.63
N ILE A 172 -0.73 -11.54 -5.86
CA ILE A 172 -1.17 -10.58 -4.84
C ILE A 172 -0.89 -11.16 -3.44
N PRO A 173 -0.16 -10.45 -2.56
CA PRO A 173 0.04 -10.90 -1.19
C PRO A 173 -1.29 -10.86 -0.42
N THR A 174 -1.59 -11.91 0.34
CA THR A 174 -2.76 -11.93 1.23
C THR A 174 -2.43 -11.43 2.63
N LYS A 175 -1.15 -11.18 2.91
CA LYS A 175 -0.67 -10.66 4.17
C LYS A 175 0.51 -9.73 3.95
N ILE A 176 0.46 -8.56 4.58
CA ILE A 176 1.57 -7.62 4.64
C ILE A 176 1.89 -7.36 6.11
N SER A 177 3.16 -7.44 6.49
CA SER A 177 3.61 -7.11 7.85
C SER A 177 4.64 -6.00 7.76
N THR A 178 4.37 -4.88 8.44
CA THR A 178 5.23 -3.71 8.41
C THR A 178 5.79 -3.45 9.80
N SER A 179 7.09 -3.30 9.90
CA SER A 179 7.77 -2.80 11.09
C SER A 179 8.41 -1.47 10.77
N HIS A 180 8.04 -0.46 11.53
CA HIS A 180 8.66 0.85 11.46
C HIS A 180 9.36 1.13 12.79
N GLN A 181 10.63 1.45 12.72
CA GLN A 181 11.47 1.78 13.85
C GLN A 181 12.08 3.15 13.64
N ASN A 182 11.89 4.04 14.63
CA ASN A 182 12.64 5.27 14.74
C ASN A 182 13.35 5.31 16.11
N GLN A 183 14.06 6.40 16.40
CA GLN A 183 14.81 6.53 17.66
C GLN A 183 13.97 6.46 18.95
N ARG A 184 12.64 6.62 18.85
CA ARG A 184 11.73 6.78 20.00
C ARG A 184 10.68 5.69 20.11
N SER A 185 10.31 5.05 19.01
CA SER A 185 9.22 4.08 18.97
C SER A 185 9.45 3.01 17.92
N SER A 186 8.87 1.84 18.17
CA SER A 186 8.69 0.79 17.17
C SER A 186 7.20 0.51 17.02
N THR A 187 6.71 0.50 15.79
CA THR A 187 5.32 0.20 15.47
C THR A 187 5.27 -0.99 14.55
N HIS A 188 4.43 -1.97 14.88
CA HIS A 188 4.21 -3.14 14.05
C HIS A 188 2.78 -3.13 13.53
N GLU A 189 2.63 -3.33 12.24
CA GLU A 189 1.35 -3.44 11.56
C GLU A 189 1.27 -4.78 10.84
N LYS A 190 0.08 -5.37 10.84
CA LYS A 190 -0.25 -6.52 10.01
C LYS A 190 -1.55 -6.25 9.27
N LEU A 191 -1.49 -6.41 7.96
CA LEU A 191 -2.63 -6.36 7.05
C LEU A 191 -2.89 -7.78 6.56
N TYR A 192 -4.16 -8.15 6.54
CA TYR A 192 -4.65 -9.37 5.92
C TYR A 192 -5.70 -8.98 4.90
N PHE A 193 -5.64 -9.62 3.73
CA PHE A 193 -6.55 -9.38 2.63
C PHE A 193 -7.30 -10.67 2.29
N ASP A 194 -8.61 -10.54 2.12
CA ASP A 194 -9.48 -11.63 1.68
C ASP A 194 -10.45 -11.14 0.60
N GLU A 195 -11.13 -12.07 -0.07
CA GLU A 195 -12.08 -11.76 -1.15
C GLU A 195 -11.53 -10.78 -2.21
N ILE A 196 -10.25 -10.91 -2.53
CA ILE A 196 -9.57 -10.04 -3.49
C ILE A 196 -10.13 -10.29 -4.89
N SER A 197 -10.59 -9.22 -5.54
CA SER A 197 -11.02 -9.20 -6.93
C SER A 197 -10.20 -8.19 -7.71
N VAL A 198 -9.72 -8.61 -8.89
CA VAL A 198 -8.99 -7.76 -9.83
C VAL A 198 -9.93 -7.31 -10.93
N ASN A 199 -9.81 -6.04 -11.33
CA ASN A 199 -10.66 -5.39 -12.32
C ASN A 199 -12.18 -5.59 -12.10
N PRO A 200 -12.70 -5.52 -10.86
CA PRO A 200 -14.13 -5.64 -10.64
C PRO A 200 -14.89 -4.44 -11.20
N ASP A 201 -16.17 -4.66 -11.48
CA ASP A 201 -17.13 -3.56 -11.64
C ASP A 201 -17.26 -2.82 -10.30
N ILE A 202 -16.92 -1.52 -10.30
CA ILE A 202 -17.03 -0.67 -9.12
C ILE A 202 -18.46 -0.15 -9.01
N PRO A 203 -19.16 -0.38 -7.88
CA PRO A 203 -20.52 0.13 -7.70
C PRO A 203 -20.60 1.65 -7.82
N ASP A 204 -21.69 2.18 -8.41
CA ASP A 204 -21.88 3.63 -8.55
C ASP A 204 -21.85 4.37 -7.21
N SER A 205 -22.34 3.74 -6.13
CA SER A 205 -22.31 4.30 -4.78
C SER A 205 -20.89 4.47 -4.22
N VAL A 206 -19.95 3.67 -4.71
CA VAL A 206 -18.52 3.71 -4.35
C VAL A 206 -17.80 4.72 -5.25
N ARG A 207 -18.06 4.64 -6.57
CA ARG A 207 -17.44 5.50 -7.59
C ARG A 207 -17.81 6.96 -7.42
N ASN A 208 -19.10 7.24 -7.18
CA ASN A 208 -19.65 8.59 -7.11
C ASN A 208 -19.97 8.99 -5.66
N PHE A 209 -19.10 8.62 -4.72
CA PHE A 209 -19.36 8.85 -3.30
C PHE A 209 -19.59 10.35 -2.97
N ALA A 210 -20.76 10.61 -2.41
CA ALA A 210 -21.19 11.90 -1.90
C ALA A 210 -21.73 11.75 -0.48
N PHE A 211 -21.59 12.80 0.32
CA PHE A 211 -22.26 12.84 1.61
C PHE A 211 -23.78 12.83 1.41
N PRO A 212 -24.56 12.18 2.30
CA PRO A 212 -26.00 12.35 2.32
C PRO A 212 -26.40 13.81 2.48
N GLU A 213 -27.50 14.23 1.82
CA GLU A 213 -27.92 15.64 1.76
C GLU A 213 -28.16 16.29 3.14
N ASN A 214 -28.54 15.48 4.13
CA ASN A 214 -28.84 15.92 5.49
C ASN A 214 -27.66 15.75 6.46
N ALA A 215 -26.47 15.38 5.99
CA ALA A 215 -25.30 15.18 6.85
C ALA A 215 -24.74 16.52 7.34
N GLU A 216 -24.26 16.54 8.59
CA GLU A 216 -23.51 17.66 9.16
C GLU A 216 -22.06 17.59 8.64
N ILE A 217 -21.66 18.54 7.78
CA ILE A 217 -20.35 18.53 7.10
C ILE A 217 -19.43 19.61 7.65
N GLU A 218 -18.24 19.21 8.07
CA GLU A 218 -17.15 20.11 8.42
C GLU A 218 -16.06 20.07 7.33
N THR A 219 -15.60 21.25 6.89
CA THR A 219 -14.52 21.36 5.89
C THR A 219 -13.23 21.85 6.53
N ARG A 220 -12.10 21.21 6.18
CA ARG A 220 -10.75 21.58 6.65
C ARG A 220 -9.75 21.65 5.49
N GLN A 221 -8.81 22.57 5.59
CA GLN A 221 -7.67 22.69 4.67
C GLN A 221 -6.37 22.49 5.46
N PHE A 222 -5.47 21.68 4.91
CA PHE A 222 -4.16 21.32 5.50
C PHE A 222 -3.00 21.78 4.61
#